data_AF-A0A7G6RMJ3-F1
#
_entry.id   AF-A0A7G6RMJ3-F1
#
_cell.length_a   1.000
_cell.length_b   1.000
_cell.length_c   1.000
_cell.angle_alpha   90.00
_cell.angle_beta   90.00
_cell.angle_gamma   90.00
#
_symmetry.space_group_name_H-M   'P 1'
#
loop_
_entity.id
_entity.type
_entity.pdbx_description
1 polymer ?
#
loop_
_entity_poly.entity_id
_entity_poly.type
_entity_poly.pdbx_seq_one_letter_code
_entity_poly.pdbx_strand_id
1 'polypeptide(L)'
;MRGLWYCVAIWVKDGPGYGKLIADWMTDGRTEIDHNSIDYARFYPHQLTEEFIEGRCYEAAQKIYFPAVHTREPYASGRNAKRSPFYEREKELGGYFMELGGWERAHGYAANEHLLEKYADRVPVRENEWDSRHFWRVSNAEHLAMSEDCGIVNLSHFHMVDIEGPDHVELMEWLCAAKVGGDANIGKGIYTHFLDDEGMVRADFTVFRMADRCRLVNGADA
;
A
#
# COMPACT_ATOMS: atom_id res chain seq x y z
N MET A 1 -3.95 15.24 21.16
CA MET A 1 -4.44 16.64 21.13
C MET A 1 -5.52 16.71 20.06
N ARG A 2 -6.71 17.26 20.33
CA ARG A 2 -7.74 17.46 19.29
C ARG A 2 -7.64 18.89 18.76
N GLY A 3 -7.81 19.09 17.45
CA GLY A 3 -7.82 20.41 16.81
C GLY A 3 -6.45 21.03 16.49
N LEU A 4 -5.37 20.23 16.49
CA LEU A 4 -4.06 20.65 16.01
C LEU A 4 -3.89 20.26 14.54
N TRP A 5 -3.47 21.21 13.70
CA TRP A 5 -3.30 21.02 12.26
C TRP A 5 -1.89 21.40 11.83
N TYR A 6 -1.34 20.67 10.85
CA TYR A 6 -0.02 20.93 10.27
C TYR A 6 -0.13 21.30 8.79
N CYS A 7 0.59 22.35 8.39
CA CYS A 7 0.73 22.83 7.02
C CYS A 7 2.20 23.13 6.76
N VAL A 8 3.01 22.11 6.51
CA VAL A 8 4.48 22.21 6.51
C VAL A 8 5.09 21.53 5.30
N ALA A 9 6.34 21.88 4.99
CA ALA A 9 7.11 21.37 3.84
C ALA A 9 6.43 21.65 2.48
N ILE A 10 6.01 22.90 2.27
CA ILE A 10 5.26 23.34 1.09
C ILE A 10 6.10 24.33 0.27
N TRP A 11 6.22 24.09 -1.04
CA TRP A 11 6.85 25.04 -1.95
C TRP A 11 5.97 26.27 -2.13
N VAL A 12 6.60 27.43 -2.39
CA VAL A 12 5.88 28.70 -2.62
C VAL A 12 4.81 28.57 -3.71
N LYS A 13 5.09 27.81 -4.77
CA LYS A 13 4.15 27.59 -5.89
C LYS A 13 2.86 26.87 -5.46
N ASP A 14 2.93 26.02 -4.45
CA ASP A 14 1.82 25.18 -4.00
C ASP A 14 1.03 25.83 -2.84
N GLY A 15 1.59 26.89 -2.23
CA GLY A 15 1.04 27.56 -1.04
C GLY A 15 -0.45 27.89 -1.11
N PRO A 16 -0.97 28.51 -2.19
CA PRO A 16 -2.41 28.80 -2.31
C PRO A 16 -3.29 27.54 -2.28
N GLY A 17 -2.83 26.43 -2.89
CA GLY A 17 -3.57 25.17 -2.91
C GLY A 17 -3.66 24.53 -1.52
N TYR A 18 -2.55 24.49 -0.80
CA TYR A 18 -2.53 23.99 0.59
C TYR A 18 -3.32 24.88 1.55
N GLY A 19 -3.31 26.21 1.34
CA GLY A 19 -4.14 27.14 2.11
C GLY A 19 -5.63 26.83 1.97
N LYS A 20 -6.09 26.55 0.74
CA LYS A 20 -7.47 26.09 0.49
C LYS A 20 -7.75 24.73 1.13
N LEU A 21 -6.87 23.73 0.96
CA LEU A 21 -7.06 22.39 1.54
C LEU A 21 -7.30 22.43 3.05
N ILE A 22 -6.51 23.23 3.78
CA ILE A 22 -6.68 23.35 5.24
C ILE A 22 -7.92 24.14 5.62
N ALA A 23 -8.27 25.18 4.85
CA ALA A 23 -9.51 25.89 5.07
C ALA A 23 -10.72 24.95 4.94
N ASP A 24 -10.81 24.20 3.84
CA ASP A 24 -11.89 23.24 3.59
C ASP A 24 -11.94 22.15 4.69
N TRP A 25 -10.79 21.61 5.10
CA TRP A 25 -10.74 20.65 6.21
C TRP A 25 -11.24 21.23 7.53
N MET A 26 -10.86 22.47 7.87
CA MET A 26 -11.22 23.11 9.12
C MET A 26 -12.70 23.51 9.16
N THR A 27 -13.30 23.88 8.02
CA THR A 27 -14.69 24.36 7.96
C THR A 27 -15.67 23.24 7.62
N ASP A 28 -15.31 22.38 6.67
CA ASP A 28 -16.23 21.42 6.04
C ASP A 28 -15.87 19.97 6.41
N GLY A 29 -14.73 19.74 7.06
CA GLY A 29 -14.24 18.40 7.43
C GLY A 29 -13.75 17.57 6.25
N ARG A 30 -13.67 18.15 5.05
CA ARG A 30 -13.37 17.45 3.79
C ARG A 30 -12.70 18.39 2.79
N THR A 31 -12.20 17.84 1.68
CA THR A 31 -11.52 18.57 0.62
C THR A 31 -12.05 18.14 -0.74
N GLU A 32 -12.07 19.06 -1.72
CA GLU A 32 -12.48 18.74 -3.10
C GLU A 32 -11.42 17.92 -3.86
N ILE A 33 -10.16 17.97 -3.41
CA ILE A 33 -9.03 17.23 -3.95
C ILE A 33 -8.71 16.08 -3.00
N ASP A 34 -8.37 14.92 -3.54
CA ASP A 34 -7.82 13.81 -2.76
C ASP A 34 -6.46 14.18 -2.16
N HIS A 35 -6.39 14.19 -0.83
CA HIS A 35 -5.23 14.58 -0.05
C HIS A 35 -4.42 13.38 0.47
N ASN A 36 -4.77 12.13 0.14
CA ASN A 36 -4.13 10.94 0.70
C ASN A 36 -2.59 11.00 0.63
N SER A 37 -2.05 11.38 -0.53
CA SER A 37 -0.59 11.45 -0.76
C SER A 37 0.14 12.51 0.08
N ILE A 38 -0.58 13.45 0.70
CA ILE A 38 -0.03 14.54 1.50
C ILE A 38 -0.46 14.49 2.96
N ASP A 39 -1.37 13.58 3.34
CA ASP A 39 -1.81 13.39 4.72
C ASP A 39 -0.65 12.90 5.59
N TYR A 40 -0.51 13.44 6.80
CA TYR A 40 0.53 13.02 7.74
C TYR A 40 0.26 11.62 8.30
N ALA A 41 -1.00 11.16 8.32
CA ALA A 41 -1.40 9.86 8.84
C ALA A 41 -0.88 8.69 8.01
N ARG A 42 -0.41 8.92 6.77
CA ARG A 42 0.14 7.90 5.88
C ARG A 42 1.46 7.28 6.35
N PHE A 43 2.11 7.88 7.35
CA PHE A 43 3.42 7.43 7.81
C PHE A 43 3.31 6.37 8.91
N TYR A 44 3.99 5.25 8.70
CA TYR A 44 4.19 4.24 9.74
C TYR A 44 5.18 4.73 10.81
N PRO A 45 5.11 4.21 12.05
CA PRO A 45 6.00 4.64 13.14
C PRO A 45 7.50 4.60 12.81
N HIS A 46 7.95 3.59 12.05
CA HIS A 46 9.36 3.47 11.65
C HIS A 46 9.82 4.57 10.67
N GLN A 47 8.88 5.21 9.95
CA GLN A 47 9.17 6.28 9.01
C GLN A 47 9.29 7.65 9.70
N LEU A 48 8.95 7.71 10.99
CA LEU A 48 9.00 8.93 11.81
C LEU A 48 10.32 9.08 12.58
N THR A 49 11.29 8.16 12.39
CA THR A 49 12.61 8.29 13.01
C THR A 49 13.46 9.30 12.24
N GLU A 50 14.32 10.02 12.96
CA GLU A 50 15.20 11.05 12.37
C GLU A 50 16.08 10.46 11.26
N GLU A 51 16.68 9.28 11.50
CA GLU A 51 17.50 8.56 10.52
C GLU A 51 16.73 8.22 9.23
N PHE A 52 15.49 7.76 9.34
CA PHE A 52 14.68 7.43 8.17
C PHE A 52 14.32 8.69 7.38
N ILE A 53 13.93 9.75 8.07
CA ILE A 53 13.57 11.04 7.47
C ILE A 53 14.79 11.64 6.77
N GLU A 54 15.95 11.68 7.43
CA GLU A 54 17.19 12.21 6.86
C GLU A 54 17.58 11.43 5.59
N GLY A 55 17.62 10.10 5.66
CA GLY A 55 17.98 9.25 4.53
C GLY A 55 17.06 9.45 3.32
N ARG A 56 15.74 9.44 3.54
CA ARG A 56 14.76 9.63 2.46
C ARG A 56 14.80 11.04 1.87
N CYS A 57 14.87 12.07 2.71
CA CYS A 57 14.95 13.45 2.26
C CYS A 57 16.24 13.73 1.49
N TYR A 58 17.38 13.18 1.95
CA TYR A 58 18.67 13.32 1.27
C TYR A 58 18.63 12.69 -0.13
N GLU A 59 18.14 11.45 -0.23
CA GLU A 59 18.02 10.76 -1.52
C GLU A 59 17.01 11.44 -2.46
N ALA A 60 15.88 11.91 -1.94
CA ALA A 60 14.87 12.64 -2.73
C ALA A 60 15.42 13.99 -3.25
N ALA A 61 16.20 14.70 -2.43
CA ALA A 61 16.81 15.97 -2.82
C ALA A 61 17.81 15.81 -3.97
N GLN A 62 18.55 14.70 -4.01
CA GLN A 62 19.47 14.39 -5.12
C GLN A 62 18.73 14.17 -6.45
N LYS A 63 17.49 13.70 -6.38
CA LYS A 63 16.66 13.31 -7.54
C LYS A 63 15.74 14.42 -8.05
N ILE A 64 15.75 15.61 -7.42
CA ILE A 64 14.74 16.65 -7.66
C ILE A 64 14.70 17.20 -9.09
N TYR A 65 15.85 17.27 -9.78
CA TYR A 65 15.93 17.85 -11.13
C TYR A 65 16.68 17.00 -12.18
N PHE A 66 17.44 15.97 -11.78
CA PHE A 66 18.21 15.15 -12.73
C PHE A 66 18.74 13.86 -12.08
N PRO A 67 18.76 12.69 -12.75
CA PRO A 67 18.18 12.36 -14.06
C PRO A 67 16.67 12.04 -13.97
N ALA A 68 16.04 11.68 -15.09
CA ALA A 68 14.69 11.14 -15.07
C ALA A 68 14.63 9.86 -14.21
N VAL A 69 13.79 9.87 -13.17
CA VAL A 69 13.63 8.77 -12.22
C VAL A 69 12.42 7.93 -12.65
N HIS A 70 12.60 6.63 -12.76
CA HIS A 70 11.51 5.72 -13.09
C HIS A 70 10.44 5.76 -12.00
N THR A 71 9.15 5.69 -12.35
CA THR A 71 8.05 5.80 -11.36
C THR A 71 8.06 4.66 -10.34
N ARG A 72 8.69 3.54 -10.68
CA ARG A 72 8.93 2.38 -9.80
C ARG A 72 10.36 2.32 -9.24
N GLU A 73 11.16 3.37 -9.38
CA GLU A 73 12.52 3.39 -8.84
C GLU A 73 12.47 3.23 -7.32
N PRO A 74 13.06 2.16 -6.75
CA PRO A 74 13.09 1.99 -5.32
C PRO A 74 14.03 3.01 -4.68
N TYR A 75 13.77 3.33 -3.41
CA TYR A 75 14.78 4.02 -2.61
C TYR A 75 15.89 3.05 -2.21
N ALA A 76 17.12 3.56 -2.20
CA ALA A 76 18.27 2.83 -1.67
C ALA A 76 18.32 2.90 -0.14
N SER A 77 17.88 4.02 0.44
CA SER A 77 17.78 4.26 1.88
C SER A 77 16.50 3.70 2.52
N GLY A 78 16.52 3.48 3.84
CA GLY A 78 15.32 3.09 4.60
C GLY A 78 14.72 1.74 4.17
N ARG A 79 15.57 0.79 3.78
CA ARG A 79 15.20 -0.59 3.40
C ARG A 79 15.19 -1.51 4.61
N ASN A 80 14.57 -2.68 4.47
CA ASN A 80 14.54 -3.75 5.48
C ASN A 80 13.87 -3.35 6.81
N ALA A 81 13.02 -2.33 6.84
CA ALA A 81 12.31 -1.93 8.04
C ALA A 81 11.32 -3.01 8.51
N LYS A 82 10.67 -3.71 7.57
CA LYS A 82 9.77 -4.83 7.82
C LYS A 82 10.11 -5.98 6.86
N ARG A 83 10.12 -7.21 7.40
CA ARG A 83 10.36 -8.45 6.65
C ARG A 83 9.28 -9.45 6.97
N SER A 84 8.78 -10.13 5.94
CA SER A 84 7.81 -11.20 6.12
C SER A 84 8.47 -12.40 6.87
N PRO A 85 7.68 -13.27 7.52
CA PRO A 85 8.21 -14.54 8.04
C PRO A 85 8.84 -15.43 6.96
N PHE A 86 8.53 -15.19 5.69
CA PHE A 86 9.03 -15.94 4.54
C PHE A 86 10.28 -15.32 3.92
N TYR A 87 10.75 -14.17 4.40
CA TYR A 87 11.79 -13.36 3.75
C TYR A 87 13.08 -14.14 3.45
N GLU A 88 13.59 -14.94 4.40
CA GLU A 88 14.81 -15.72 4.17
C GLU A 88 14.60 -16.78 3.07
N ARG A 89 13.42 -17.40 3.01
CA ARG A 89 13.08 -18.36 1.95
C ARG A 89 12.91 -17.67 0.60
N GLU A 90 12.26 -16.51 0.58
CA GLU A 90 12.11 -15.70 -0.63
C GLU A 90 13.47 -15.26 -1.18
N LYS A 91 14.43 -14.94 -0.30
CA LYS A 91 15.82 -14.64 -0.67
C LYS A 91 16.55 -15.86 -1.24
N GLU A 92 16.41 -17.04 -0.63
CA GLU A 92 16.97 -18.30 -1.16
C GLU A 92 16.45 -18.63 -2.57
N LEU A 93 15.19 -18.28 -2.86
CA LEU A 93 14.59 -18.43 -4.20
C LEU A 93 15.01 -17.33 -5.20
N GLY A 94 15.87 -16.38 -4.77
CA GLY A 94 16.32 -15.27 -5.60
C GLY A 94 15.23 -14.23 -5.85
N GLY A 95 14.45 -13.89 -4.81
CA GLY A 95 13.40 -12.88 -4.90
C GLY A 95 13.92 -11.52 -5.36
N TYR A 96 13.24 -10.91 -6.32
CA TYR A 96 13.51 -9.55 -6.77
C TYR A 96 12.76 -8.54 -5.90
N PHE A 97 13.43 -8.01 -4.87
CA PHE A 97 12.78 -7.21 -3.83
C PHE A 97 12.69 -5.71 -4.16
N MET A 98 11.49 -5.17 -3.99
CA MET A 98 11.23 -3.74 -3.84
C MET A 98 10.53 -3.46 -2.51
N GLU A 99 10.51 -2.19 -2.10
CA GLU A 99 9.99 -1.77 -0.81
C GLU A 99 8.66 -1.02 -0.96
N LEU A 100 7.70 -1.30 -0.06
CA LEU A 100 6.46 -0.55 0.09
C LEU A 100 6.02 -0.53 1.57
N GLY A 101 5.79 0.66 2.14
CA GLY A 101 5.32 0.79 3.54
C GLY A 101 6.29 0.21 4.58
N GLY A 102 7.57 0.13 4.24
CA GLY A 102 8.67 -0.48 4.99
C GLY A 102 8.89 -1.97 4.67
N TRP A 103 7.98 -2.62 3.96
CA TRP A 103 8.05 -4.05 3.66
C TRP A 103 8.91 -4.37 2.46
N GLU A 104 9.80 -5.34 2.61
CA GLU A 104 10.45 -6.00 1.47
C GLU A 104 9.49 -6.97 0.78
N ARG A 105 9.18 -6.69 -0.50
CA ARG A 105 8.24 -7.46 -1.32
C ARG A 105 8.93 -8.01 -2.55
N ALA A 106 8.91 -9.33 -2.73
CA ALA A 106 9.40 -9.96 -3.94
C ALA A 106 8.41 -9.73 -5.08
N HIS A 107 8.90 -9.26 -6.23
CA HIS A 107 8.11 -9.06 -7.44
C HIS A 107 8.22 -10.21 -8.44
N GLY A 108 9.05 -11.20 -8.15
CA GLY A 108 9.26 -12.44 -8.89
C GLY A 108 10.47 -13.16 -8.29
N TYR A 109 10.74 -14.39 -8.72
CA TYR A 109 11.82 -15.20 -8.17
C TYR A 109 12.73 -15.74 -9.27
N ALA A 110 14.04 -15.57 -9.13
CA ALA A 110 15.01 -16.10 -10.09
C ALA A 110 14.92 -17.63 -10.24
N ALA A 111 14.55 -18.35 -9.17
CA ALA A 111 14.32 -19.80 -9.21
C ALA A 111 13.25 -20.23 -10.23
N ASN A 112 12.33 -19.32 -10.59
CA ASN A 112 11.24 -19.58 -11.53
C ASN A 112 11.59 -19.22 -12.98
N GLU A 113 12.83 -18.79 -13.29
CA GLU A 113 13.21 -18.42 -14.66
C GLU A 113 13.02 -19.56 -15.67
N HIS A 114 13.11 -20.82 -15.22
CA HIS A 114 12.81 -22.01 -16.04
C HIS A 114 11.38 -22.00 -16.60
N LEU A 115 10.43 -21.31 -15.98
CA LEU A 115 9.06 -21.16 -16.50
C LEU A 115 9.02 -20.40 -17.83
N LEU A 116 10.04 -19.59 -18.13
CA LEU A 116 10.15 -18.90 -19.41
C LEU A 116 10.38 -19.88 -20.56
N GLU A 117 10.94 -21.08 -20.32
CA GLU A 117 11.04 -22.13 -21.35
C GLU A 117 9.66 -22.57 -21.84
N LYS A 118 8.66 -22.55 -20.95
CA LYS A 118 7.27 -22.92 -21.26
C LYS A 118 6.41 -21.75 -21.74
N TYR A 119 6.59 -20.56 -21.16
CA TYR A 119 5.63 -19.45 -21.32
C TYR A 119 6.18 -18.22 -22.05
N ALA A 120 7.44 -18.20 -22.49
CA ALA A 120 8.05 -17.00 -23.06
C ALA A 120 7.31 -16.45 -24.30
N ASP A 121 6.66 -17.30 -25.08
CA ASP A 121 5.85 -16.95 -26.25
C ASP A 121 4.61 -16.10 -25.88
N ARG A 122 4.10 -16.28 -24.66
CA ARG A 122 2.95 -15.54 -24.09
C ARG A 122 3.36 -14.40 -23.18
N VAL A 123 4.66 -14.23 -22.91
CA VAL A 123 5.18 -13.13 -22.09
C VAL A 123 5.66 -12.01 -22.99
N PRO A 124 5.02 -10.82 -22.96
CA PRO A 124 5.43 -9.70 -23.79
C PRO A 124 6.88 -9.29 -23.49
N VAL A 125 7.61 -8.98 -24.57
CA VAL A 125 8.95 -8.38 -24.49
C VAL A 125 8.78 -6.87 -24.43
N ARG A 126 9.46 -6.23 -23.47
CA ARG A 126 9.52 -4.78 -23.35
C ARG A 126 10.83 -4.32 -23.96
N GLU A 127 10.76 -3.78 -25.17
CA GLU A 127 11.94 -3.40 -25.96
C GLU A 127 12.56 -2.09 -25.49
N ASN A 128 11.74 -1.19 -24.94
CA ASN A 128 12.22 0.08 -24.41
C ASN A 128 12.87 -0.13 -23.04
N GLU A 129 14.02 0.51 -22.86
CA GLU A 129 14.78 0.49 -21.62
C GLU A 129 13.91 0.91 -20.43
N TRP A 130 13.17 2.03 -20.57
CA TRP A 130 12.28 2.54 -19.53
C TRP A 130 11.22 1.52 -19.08
N ASP A 131 10.52 0.88 -20.03
CA ASP A 131 9.44 -0.07 -19.75
C ASP A 131 9.94 -1.38 -19.08
N SER A 132 11.20 -1.71 -19.32
CA SER A 132 11.87 -2.89 -18.77
C SER A 132 12.46 -2.69 -17.37
N ARG A 133 12.58 -1.44 -16.88
CA ARG A 133 13.10 -1.15 -15.54
C ARG A 133 12.17 -1.67 -14.45
N HIS A 134 12.76 -2.26 -13.41
CA HIS A 134 12.06 -2.77 -12.22
C HIS A 134 10.91 -3.74 -12.57
N PHE A 135 11.10 -4.47 -13.67
CA PHE A 135 10.20 -5.50 -14.13
C PHE A 135 11.00 -6.74 -14.50
N TRP A 136 10.53 -7.88 -14.03
CA TRP A 136 11.15 -9.16 -14.29
C TRP A 136 10.18 -9.99 -15.13
N ARG A 137 10.61 -10.44 -16.31
CA ARG A 137 9.76 -11.22 -17.23
C ARG A 137 9.22 -12.49 -16.57
N VAL A 138 9.99 -13.06 -15.64
CA VAL A 138 9.58 -14.24 -14.86
C VAL A 138 8.26 -14.02 -14.11
N SER A 139 7.97 -12.80 -13.65
CA SER A 139 6.70 -12.49 -12.95
C SER A 139 5.47 -12.77 -13.81
N ASN A 140 5.55 -12.53 -15.12
CA ASN A 140 4.47 -12.89 -16.03
C ASN A 140 4.38 -14.41 -16.24
N ALA A 141 5.52 -15.11 -16.30
CA ALA A 141 5.53 -16.57 -16.39
C ALA A 141 4.96 -17.22 -15.11
N GLU A 142 5.26 -16.66 -13.93
CA GLU A 142 4.68 -17.05 -12.64
C GLU A 142 3.15 -16.85 -12.63
N HIS A 143 2.67 -15.71 -13.14
CA HIS A 143 1.22 -15.46 -13.28
C HIS A 143 0.53 -16.51 -14.17
N LEU A 144 1.15 -16.86 -15.30
CA LEU A 144 0.63 -17.88 -16.21
C LEU A 144 0.64 -19.27 -15.56
N ALA A 145 1.73 -19.63 -14.88
CA ALA A 145 1.84 -20.88 -14.15
C ALA A 145 0.78 -20.99 -13.04
N MET A 146 0.57 -19.93 -12.27
CA MET A 146 -0.45 -19.89 -11.22
C MET A 146 -1.87 -20.01 -11.78
N SER A 147 -2.11 -19.53 -13.01
CA SER A 147 -3.42 -19.61 -13.67
C SER A 147 -3.70 -21.02 -14.23
N GLU A 148 -2.66 -21.77 -14.59
CA GLU A 148 -2.78 -23.11 -15.17
C GLU A 148 -2.59 -24.25 -14.15
N ASP A 149 -2.01 -23.95 -12.99
CA ASP A 149 -1.68 -24.93 -11.96
C ASP A 149 -1.91 -24.30 -10.56
N CYS A 150 -0.84 -24.09 -9.79
CA CYS A 150 -0.93 -23.51 -8.47
C CYS A 150 0.24 -22.56 -8.20
N GLY A 151 0.01 -21.61 -7.29
CA GLY A 151 1.00 -20.63 -6.87
C GLY A 151 0.80 -20.26 -5.41
N ILE A 152 1.88 -19.83 -4.77
CA ILE A 152 1.85 -19.30 -3.40
C ILE A 152 2.22 -17.83 -3.48
N VAL A 153 1.33 -16.96 -3.03
CA VAL A 153 1.55 -15.52 -2.98
C VAL A 153 1.74 -15.09 -1.54
N ASN A 154 2.83 -14.39 -1.26
CA ASN A 154 3.08 -13.81 0.04
C ASN A 154 2.20 -12.55 0.23
N LEU A 155 1.24 -12.62 1.15
CA LEU A 155 0.34 -11.52 1.51
C LEU A 155 0.59 -10.96 2.92
N SER A 156 1.72 -11.32 3.55
CA SER A 156 2.06 -10.83 4.91
C SER A 156 2.19 -9.31 5.02
N HIS A 157 2.25 -8.60 3.89
CA HIS A 157 2.44 -7.15 3.83
C HIS A 157 1.16 -6.35 4.06
N PHE A 158 -0.02 -6.97 3.94
CA PHE A 158 -1.30 -6.30 4.12
C PHE A 158 -1.42 -5.68 5.51
N HIS A 159 -2.00 -4.49 5.57
CA HIS A 159 -2.39 -3.88 6.83
C HIS A 159 -3.55 -4.68 7.44
N MET A 160 -3.45 -4.97 8.73
CA MET A 160 -4.50 -5.65 9.48
C MET A 160 -4.73 -4.95 10.81
N VAL A 161 -5.98 -4.66 11.11
CA VAL A 161 -6.39 -4.09 12.40
C VAL A 161 -7.62 -4.83 12.92
N ASP A 162 -7.59 -5.17 14.21
CA ASP A 162 -8.73 -5.73 14.93
C ASP A 162 -9.54 -4.58 15.55
N ILE A 163 -10.84 -4.58 15.27
CA ILE A 163 -11.83 -3.67 15.86
C ILE A 163 -12.61 -4.47 16.89
N GLU A 164 -12.40 -4.12 18.16
CA GLU A 164 -12.88 -4.83 19.34
C GLU A 164 -13.67 -3.90 20.27
N GLY A 165 -14.35 -4.47 21.25
CA GLY A 165 -15.19 -3.75 22.22
C GLY A 165 -16.67 -4.10 22.09
N PRO A 166 -17.52 -3.66 23.04
CA PRO A 166 -18.93 -4.03 23.05
C PRO A 166 -19.67 -3.59 21.78
N ASP A 167 -19.27 -2.47 21.18
CA ASP A 167 -19.98 -1.82 20.07
C ASP A 167 -19.26 -2.00 18.72
N HIS A 168 -18.29 -2.92 18.61
CA HIS A 168 -17.49 -3.11 17.40
C HIS A 168 -18.34 -3.40 16.16
N VAL A 169 -19.46 -4.14 16.32
CA VAL A 169 -20.37 -4.45 15.21
C VAL A 169 -21.15 -3.21 14.79
N GLU A 170 -21.66 -2.45 15.75
CA GLU A 170 -22.42 -1.22 15.48
C GLU A 170 -21.54 -0.18 14.78
N LEU A 171 -20.31 0.01 15.27
CA LEU A 171 -19.34 0.89 14.63
C LEU A 171 -19.06 0.48 13.18
N MET A 172 -18.81 -0.81 12.94
CA MET A 172 -18.51 -1.29 11.59
C MET A 172 -19.73 -1.26 10.68
N GLU A 173 -20.94 -1.51 11.19
CA GLU A 173 -22.20 -1.30 10.45
C GLU A 173 -22.41 0.16 10.07
N TRP A 174 -22.02 1.10 10.93
CA TRP A 174 -22.13 2.52 10.64
C TRP A 174 -21.10 3.00 9.61
N LEU A 175 -19.85 2.53 9.72
CA LEU A 175 -18.77 2.95 8.83
C LEU A 175 -18.83 2.30 7.44
N CYS A 176 -19.23 1.02 7.36
CA CYS A 176 -19.13 0.24 6.14
C CYS A 176 -20.34 0.46 5.21
N ALA A 177 -20.08 0.60 3.91
CA ALA A 177 -21.12 0.64 2.90
C ALA A 177 -21.90 -0.70 2.78
N ALA A 178 -21.25 -1.84 3.02
CA ALA A 178 -21.86 -3.15 3.02
C ALA A 178 -22.33 -3.58 4.42
N LYS A 179 -23.33 -4.47 4.48
CA LYS A 179 -23.82 -5.07 5.72
C LYS A 179 -22.80 -6.04 6.32
N VAL A 180 -22.19 -5.65 7.43
CA VAL A 180 -21.23 -6.38 8.26
C VAL A 180 -21.88 -7.13 9.43
N GLY A 181 -22.94 -6.56 10.02
CA GLY A 181 -23.60 -7.04 11.22
C GLY A 181 -24.52 -8.25 11.03
N GLY A 182 -25.00 -8.79 12.15
CA GLY A 182 -25.85 -9.98 12.21
C GLY A 182 -25.08 -11.30 12.25
N ASP A 183 -25.65 -12.30 12.94
CA ASP A 183 -24.98 -13.57 13.21
C ASP A 183 -24.66 -14.37 11.93
N ALA A 184 -25.45 -14.20 10.88
CA ALA A 184 -25.23 -14.83 9.59
C ALA A 184 -23.93 -14.37 8.89
N ASN A 185 -23.31 -13.28 9.36
CA ASN A 185 -22.05 -12.78 8.83
C ASN A 185 -20.82 -13.25 9.60
N ILE A 186 -20.99 -13.88 10.78
CA ILE A 186 -19.88 -14.44 11.54
C ILE A 186 -19.16 -15.51 10.70
N GLY A 187 -17.83 -15.38 10.59
CA GLY A 187 -16.94 -16.22 9.79
C GLY A 187 -16.76 -15.77 8.34
N LYS A 188 -17.41 -14.68 7.89
CA LYS A 188 -17.33 -14.22 6.50
C LYS A 188 -16.32 -13.09 6.30
N GLY A 189 -15.70 -13.08 5.12
CA GLY A 189 -14.99 -11.92 4.56
C GLY A 189 -15.95 -11.09 3.71
N ILE A 190 -16.03 -9.79 3.99
CA ILE A 190 -16.97 -8.86 3.38
C ILE A 190 -16.14 -7.72 2.78
N TYR A 191 -16.09 -7.67 1.45
CA TYR A 191 -15.48 -6.53 0.75
C TYR A 191 -16.42 -5.33 0.83
N THR A 192 -15.91 -4.19 1.26
CA THR A 192 -16.70 -2.99 1.55
C THR A 192 -15.83 -1.74 1.44
N HIS A 193 -16.47 -0.58 1.60
CA HIS A 193 -15.83 0.73 1.55
C HIS A 193 -16.16 1.53 2.81
N PHE A 194 -15.27 2.44 3.18
CA PHE A 194 -15.62 3.63 3.95
C PHE A 194 -15.97 4.74 2.96
N LEU A 195 -17.12 5.35 3.16
CA LEU A 195 -17.57 6.50 2.38
C LEU A 195 -17.57 7.74 3.27
N ASP A 196 -17.38 8.92 2.68
CA ASP A 196 -17.71 10.16 3.34
C ASP A 196 -19.20 10.51 3.22
N ASP A 197 -19.61 11.62 3.81
CA ASP A 197 -21.01 12.06 3.85
C ASP A 197 -21.59 12.43 2.47
N GLU A 198 -20.76 12.56 1.43
CA GLU A 198 -21.21 12.71 0.04
C GLU A 198 -21.16 11.42 -0.78
N GLY A 199 -20.80 10.30 -0.14
CA GLY A 199 -20.70 9.00 -0.78
C GLY A 199 -19.40 8.79 -1.56
N MET A 200 -18.38 9.63 -1.36
CA MET A 200 -17.07 9.45 -1.99
C MET A 200 -16.26 8.39 -1.25
N VAL A 201 -15.54 7.57 -1.99
CA VAL A 201 -14.75 6.46 -1.44
C VAL A 201 -13.51 6.99 -0.72
N ARG A 202 -13.37 6.64 0.56
CA ARG A 202 -12.21 6.98 1.40
C ARG A 202 -11.24 5.81 1.55
N ALA A 203 -11.76 4.58 1.54
CA ALA A 203 -10.99 3.36 1.53
C ALA A 203 -11.85 2.21 1.02
N ASP A 204 -11.26 1.24 0.34
CA ASP A 204 -11.80 -0.09 0.16
C ASP A 204 -10.99 -1.09 1.00
N PHE A 205 -11.64 -2.13 1.52
CA PHE A 205 -10.99 -3.14 2.35
C PHE A 205 -11.89 -4.37 2.49
N THR A 206 -11.33 -5.42 3.06
CA THR A 206 -12.11 -6.60 3.46
C THR A 206 -12.25 -6.63 4.98
N VAL A 207 -13.49 -6.75 5.46
CA VAL A 207 -13.79 -7.04 6.86
C VAL A 207 -14.01 -8.53 7.03
N PHE A 208 -13.21 -9.17 7.87
CA PHE A 208 -13.52 -10.50 8.39
C PHE A 208 -14.32 -10.35 9.67
N ARG A 209 -15.60 -10.69 9.61
CA ARG A 209 -16.49 -10.67 10.77
C ARG A 209 -16.22 -11.93 11.61
N MET A 210 -15.56 -11.77 12.76
CA MET A 210 -15.36 -12.86 13.73
C MET A 210 -16.50 -12.87 14.75
N ALA A 211 -16.49 -13.75 15.75
CA ALA A 211 -17.57 -13.78 16.74
C ALA A 211 -17.47 -12.59 17.73
N ASP A 212 -16.25 -12.29 18.15
CA ASP A 212 -15.88 -11.36 19.21
C ASP A 212 -15.31 -10.02 18.70
N ARG A 213 -14.96 -9.95 17.41
CA ARG A 213 -14.37 -8.77 16.77
C ARG A 213 -14.66 -8.68 15.28
N CYS A 214 -14.26 -7.57 14.68
CA CYS A 214 -14.12 -7.43 13.23
C CYS A 214 -12.64 -7.23 12.90
N ARG A 215 -12.11 -7.94 11.91
CA ARG A 215 -10.75 -7.71 11.41
C ARG A 215 -10.81 -7.02 10.07
N LEU A 216 -10.30 -5.80 10.00
CA LEU A 216 -10.12 -5.08 8.74
C LEU A 216 -8.78 -5.47 8.14
N VAL A 217 -8.78 -5.77 6.85
CA VAL A 217 -7.59 -6.08 6.06
C VAL A 217 -7.55 -5.19 4.82
N ASN A 218 -6.45 -4.44 4.67
CA ASN A 218 -6.24 -3.50 3.57
C ASN A 218 -4.80 -3.59 3.00
N GLY A 219 -4.54 -2.93 1.86
CA GLY A 219 -3.23 -2.85 1.23
C GLY A 219 -2.12 -2.38 2.18
N ALA A 220 -0.87 -2.67 1.83
CA ALA A 220 0.30 -2.28 2.62
C ALA A 220 0.58 -0.77 2.60
N ASP A 221 0.05 -0.10 1.59
CA ASP A 221 0.09 1.34 1.31
C ASP A 221 -1.22 2.06 1.65
N ALA A 222 -2.15 1.36 2.28
CA ALA A 222 -3.37 1.94 2.85
C ALA A 222 -3.10 2.83 4.07
#